data_AF-A0A227JCQ8-F1
#
_entry.id   AF-A0A227JCQ8-F1
#
_cell.length_a   1.000
_cell.length_b   1.000
_cell.length_c   1.000
_cell.angle_alpha   90.00
_cell.angle_beta   90.00
_cell.angle_gamma   90.00
#
_symmetry.space_group_name_H-M   'P 1'
#
loop_
_entity.id
_entity.type
_entity.pdbx_description
1 polymer ?
#
loop_
_entity_poly.entity_id
_entity_poly.type
_entity_poly.pdbx_seq_one_letter_code
_entity_poly.pdbx_strand_id
1 'polypeptide(L)'
;MNTTTSAVSTAQSSSKFTYKDFTWCLSLFGTAVGAGVLFLPIKAGAGGFWPLVILALIAAPMTWFAHKSLARFVLSAKNPEADITDTVEEHFGKTGANLITFAYFFAIYPIVLIYGVGITNTVDSFLVNQMGMESIPRWLLSGALIAAMTAGVVFGKELMLKATSA
;
A
#
# COMPACT_ATOMS: atom_id res chain seq x y z
N MET A 1 -22.40 -52.85 15.44
CA MET A 1 -22.91 -51.70 14.67
C MET A 1 -21.83 -50.65 14.70
N ASN A 2 -21.03 -50.56 13.63
CA ASN A 2 -19.88 -49.66 13.55
C ASN A 2 -20.34 -48.34 12.94
N THR A 3 -20.32 -47.27 13.74
CA THR A 3 -20.62 -45.91 13.31
C THR A 3 -19.40 -45.35 12.59
N THR A 4 -19.37 -45.50 11.27
CA THR A 4 -18.36 -44.85 10.42
C THR A 4 -18.73 -43.37 10.29
N THR A 5 -18.09 -42.51 11.08
CA THR A 5 -18.18 -41.06 10.92
C THR A 5 -17.48 -40.67 9.62
N SER A 6 -18.26 -40.46 8.56
CA SER A 6 -17.77 -39.91 7.30
C SER A 6 -17.25 -38.49 7.55
N ALA A 7 -15.93 -38.34 7.58
CA ALA A 7 -15.28 -37.04 7.52
C ALA A 7 -15.62 -36.39 6.17
N VAL A 8 -16.42 -35.33 6.19
CA VAL A 8 -16.65 -34.48 5.02
C VAL A 8 -15.35 -33.72 4.78
N SER A 9 -14.49 -34.28 3.93
CA SER A 9 -13.37 -33.57 3.35
C SER A 9 -13.92 -32.49 2.42
N THR A 10 -14.07 -31.26 2.92
CA THR A 10 -14.36 -30.09 2.09
C THR A 10 -13.16 -29.87 1.17
N ALA A 11 -13.18 -30.48 -0.01
CA ALA A 11 -12.22 -30.24 -1.06
C ALA A 11 -12.33 -28.76 -1.44
N GLN A 12 -11.40 -27.96 -0.95
CA GLN A 12 -11.30 -26.53 -1.24
C GLN A 12 -10.96 -26.39 -2.72
N SER A 13 -11.98 -26.16 -3.54
CA SER A 13 -11.86 -25.81 -4.95
C SER A 13 -10.87 -24.65 -5.07
N SER A 14 -9.74 -24.84 -5.76
CA SER A 14 -8.86 -23.72 -6.07
C SER A 14 -9.63 -22.80 -7.01
N SER A 15 -9.95 -21.60 -6.53
CA SER A 15 -10.59 -20.60 -7.39
C SER A 15 -9.64 -20.30 -8.54
N LYS A 16 -10.11 -20.48 -9.78
CA LYS A 16 -9.33 -20.13 -10.96
C LYS A 16 -9.07 -18.62 -10.95
N PHE A 17 -7.84 -18.23 -11.28
CA PHE A 17 -7.46 -16.83 -11.39
C PHE A 17 -8.38 -16.12 -12.40
N THR A 18 -9.04 -15.07 -11.94
CA THR A 18 -10.06 -14.33 -12.70
C THR A 18 -9.49 -12.98 -13.15
N TYR A 19 -10.07 -12.37 -14.19
CA TYR A 19 -9.68 -11.01 -14.62
C TYR A 19 -9.75 -9.99 -13.48
N LYS A 20 -10.72 -10.13 -12.56
CA LYS A 20 -10.82 -9.32 -11.35
C LYS A 20 -9.56 -9.43 -10.48
N ASP A 21 -9.00 -10.63 -10.32
CA ASP A 21 -7.77 -10.85 -9.55
C ASP A 21 -6.59 -10.13 -10.22
N PHE A 22 -6.52 -10.17 -11.54
CA PHE A 22 -5.52 -9.41 -12.30
C PHE A 22 -5.65 -7.90 -12.10
N THR A 23 -6.87 -7.35 -12.16
CA THR A 23 -7.13 -5.93 -11.90
C THR A 23 -6.76 -5.52 -10.48
N TRP A 24 -7.02 -6.39 -9.49
CA TRP A 24 -6.59 -6.17 -8.11
C TRP A 24 -5.07 -6.21 -7.97
N CYS A 25 -4.39 -7.20 -8.57
CA CYS A 25 -2.94 -7.24 -8.60
C CYS A 25 -2.33 -5.99 -9.24
N LEU A 26 -2.89 -5.52 -10.36
CA LEU A 26 -2.40 -4.33 -11.05
C LEU A 26 -2.60 -3.07 -10.20
N SER A 27 -3.76 -2.94 -9.54
CA SER A 27 -4.05 -1.83 -8.62
C SER A 27 -3.07 -1.82 -7.45
N LEU A 28 -2.85 -2.97 -6.80
CA LEU A 28 -1.88 -3.13 -5.71
C LEU A 28 -0.45 -2.84 -6.17
N PHE A 29 -0.06 -3.31 -7.36
CA PHE A 29 1.22 -2.98 -7.96
C PHE A 29 1.38 -1.47 -8.18
N GLY A 30 0.35 -0.79 -8.70
CA GLY A 30 0.35 0.66 -8.86
C GLY A 30 0.60 1.41 -7.55
N THR A 31 0.03 0.94 -6.44
CA THR A 31 0.30 1.53 -5.11
C THR A 31 1.72 1.24 -4.60
N ALA A 32 2.31 0.10 -4.96
CA ALA A 32 3.67 -0.27 -4.56
C ALA A 32 4.77 0.46 -5.35
N VAL A 33 4.52 0.81 -6.62
CA VAL A 33 5.47 1.49 -7.54
C VAL A 33 5.68 2.98 -7.21
N GLY A 34 5.11 3.50 -6.12
CA GLY A 34 5.19 4.91 -5.74
C GLY A 34 6.61 5.46 -5.50
N ALA A 35 6.71 6.63 -4.84
CA ALA A 35 7.96 7.40 -4.73
C ALA A 35 9.18 6.60 -4.25
N GLY A 36 8.97 5.55 -3.44
CA GLY A 36 10.02 4.62 -3.02
C GLY A 36 10.78 3.98 -4.19
N VAL A 37 10.10 3.53 -5.25
CA VAL A 37 10.75 2.91 -6.42
C VAL A 37 11.47 3.93 -7.30
N LEU A 38 11.17 5.23 -7.19
CA LEU A 38 11.89 6.26 -7.94
C LEU A 38 13.19 6.69 -7.24
N PHE A 39 13.17 6.82 -5.91
CA PHE A 39 14.34 7.29 -5.16
C PHE A 39 15.26 6.15 -4.69
N LEU A 40 14.73 4.94 -4.48
CA LEU A 40 15.50 3.82 -3.96
C LEU A 40 16.51 3.28 -4.99
N PRO A 41 16.20 3.08 -6.29
CA PRO A 41 17.19 2.67 -7.28
C PRO A 41 18.28 3.72 -7.53
N ILE A 42 17.97 5.01 -7.40
CA ILE A 42 18.97 6.09 -7.51
C ILE A 42 19.95 6.00 -6.34
N LYS A 43 19.44 5.90 -5.10
CA LYS A 43 20.29 5.83 -3.90
C LYS A 43 20.98 4.48 -3.71
N ALA A 44 20.33 3.38 -4.06
CA ALA A 44 20.92 2.05 -3.95
C ALA A 44 21.81 1.71 -5.16
N GLY A 45 21.55 2.30 -6.33
CA GLY A 45 22.46 2.27 -7.47
C GLY A 45 23.77 3.02 -7.23
N ALA A 46 23.77 4.02 -6.33
CA ALA A 46 25.03 4.62 -5.84
C ALA A 46 25.90 3.61 -5.08
N GLY A 47 25.30 2.55 -4.52
CA GLY A 47 26.01 1.40 -3.93
C GLY A 47 26.53 0.39 -4.96
N GLY A 48 26.18 0.53 -6.24
CA GLY A 48 26.54 -0.40 -7.31
C GLY A 48 25.51 -1.52 -7.55
N PHE A 49 25.74 -2.32 -8.58
CA PHE A 49 24.83 -3.38 -9.02
C PHE A 49 24.64 -4.50 -7.98
N TRP A 50 25.73 -4.95 -7.36
CA TRP A 50 25.68 -6.11 -6.46
C TRP A 50 24.88 -5.87 -5.16
N PRO A 51 24.98 -4.71 -4.49
CA PRO A 51 24.12 -4.42 -3.34
C PRO A 51 22.62 -4.38 -3.68
N LEU A 52 22.25 -3.91 -4.88
CA LEU A 52 20.86 -3.95 -5.35
C LEU A 52 20.35 -5.38 -5.50
N VAL A 53 21.15 -6.27 -6.10
CA VAL A 53 20.78 -7.69 -6.28
C VAL A 53 20.61 -8.37 -4.92
N ILE A 54 21.56 -8.17 -4.00
CA ILE A 54 21.48 -8.75 -2.65
C ILE A 54 20.25 -8.22 -1.90
N LEU A 55 20.01 -6.91 -1.95
CA LEU A 55 18.83 -6.30 -1.34
C LEU A 55 17.54 -6.88 -1.91
N ALA A 56 17.45 -7.05 -3.24
CA ALA A 56 16.30 -7.65 -3.89
C ALA A 56 16.08 -9.11 -3.45
N LEU A 57 17.15 -9.91 -3.38
CA LEU A 57 17.09 -11.31 -2.97
C LEU A 57 16.65 -11.49 -1.51
N ILE A 58 16.95 -10.53 -0.62
CA ILE A 58 16.54 -10.57 0.79
C ILE A 58 15.14 -9.96 0.97
N ALA A 59 14.86 -8.83 0.31
CA ALA A 59 13.59 -8.13 0.44
C ALA A 59 12.42 -8.94 -0.15
N ALA A 60 12.65 -9.67 -1.24
CA ALA A 60 11.61 -10.47 -1.89
C ALA A 60 11.00 -11.55 -0.96
N PRO A 61 11.77 -12.47 -0.35
CA PRO A 61 11.20 -13.46 0.57
C PRO A 61 10.62 -12.79 1.81
N MET A 62 11.28 -11.78 2.38
CA MET A 62 10.79 -11.07 3.55
C MET A 62 9.39 -10.46 3.31
N THR A 63 9.22 -9.77 2.18
CA THR A 63 7.93 -9.15 1.81
C THR A 63 6.89 -10.20 1.46
N TRP A 64 7.25 -11.26 0.73
CA TRP A 64 6.34 -12.35 0.39
C TRP A 64 5.78 -13.05 1.64
N PHE A 65 6.63 -13.42 2.59
CA PHE A 65 6.19 -14.08 3.82
C PHE A 65 5.36 -13.16 4.70
N ALA A 66 5.71 -11.89 4.81
CA ALA A 66 4.93 -10.90 5.57
C ALA A 66 3.52 -10.73 5.00
N HIS A 67 3.39 -10.48 3.69
CA HIS A 67 2.08 -10.30 3.04
C HIS A 67 1.26 -11.58 3.05
N LYS A 68 1.87 -12.75 2.84
CA LYS A 68 1.18 -14.04 2.92
C LYS A 68 0.64 -14.31 4.33
N SER A 69 1.42 -13.96 5.36
CA SER A 69 0.99 -14.11 6.76
C SER A 69 -0.14 -13.15 7.09
N LEU A 70 -0.05 -11.88 6.65
CA LEU A 70 -1.10 -10.89 6.81
C LEU A 70 -2.39 -11.31 6.10
N ALA A 71 -2.31 -11.80 4.86
CA ALA A 71 -3.49 -12.27 4.13
C ALA A 71 -4.19 -13.43 4.85
N ARG A 72 -3.43 -14.41 5.36
CA ARG A 72 -3.99 -15.51 6.17
C ARG A 72 -4.60 -15.03 7.47
N PHE A 73 -4.00 -14.03 8.09
CA PHE A 73 -4.49 -13.43 9.32
C PHE A 73 -5.81 -12.70 9.08
N VAL A 74 -5.91 -11.84 8.06
CA VAL A 74 -7.17 -11.15 7.72
C VAL A 74 -8.27 -12.16 7.37
N LEU A 75 -7.94 -13.21 6.62
CA LEU A 75 -8.90 -14.27 6.27
C LEU A 75 -9.30 -15.18 7.45
N SER A 76 -8.66 -15.08 8.62
CA SER A 76 -9.06 -15.85 9.80
C SER A 76 -10.10 -15.14 10.66
N ALA A 77 -10.48 -13.90 10.34
CA ALA A 77 -11.56 -13.18 10.99
C ALA A 77 -12.89 -13.93 10.83
N LYS A 78 -13.69 -14.02 11.91
CA LYS A 78 -15.03 -14.63 11.84
C LYS A 78 -16.03 -13.79 11.06
N ASN A 79 -15.88 -12.46 11.10
CA ASN A 79 -16.72 -11.53 10.36
C ASN A 79 -16.07 -11.22 9.00
N PRO A 80 -16.74 -11.49 7.86
CA PRO A 80 -16.23 -11.15 6.53
C PRO A 80 -15.98 -9.66 6.30
N GLU A 81 -16.67 -8.79 7.05
CA GLU A 81 -16.56 -7.33 6.97
C GLU A 81 -15.63 -6.77 8.08
N ALA A 82 -14.83 -7.61 8.73
CA ALA A 82 -13.90 -7.17 9.77
C ALA A 82 -12.67 -6.48 9.17
N ASP A 83 -12.25 -5.39 9.79
CA ASP A 83 -10.97 -4.76 9.48
C ASP A 83 -9.81 -5.46 10.20
N ILE A 84 -8.58 -5.06 9.85
CA ILE A 84 -7.36 -5.60 10.46
C ILE A 84 -7.37 -5.42 11.97
N THR A 85 -7.83 -4.26 12.47
CA THR A 85 -7.92 -3.98 13.91
C THR A 85 -8.92 -4.90 14.60
N ASP A 86 -10.07 -5.16 13.99
CA ASP A 86 -11.08 -6.09 14.51
C ASP A 86 -10.54 -7.53 14.54
N THR A 87 -9.81 -7.92 13.50
CA THR A 87 -9.16 -9.24 13.41
C THR A 87 -8.11 -9.40 14.51
N VAL A 88 -7.36 -8.33 14.83
CA VAL A 88 -6.41 -8.32 15.95
C VAL A 88 -7.13 -8.37 17.29
N GLU A 89 -8.24 -7.63 17.46
CA GLU A 89 -9.03 -7.72 18.68
C GLU A 89 -9.57 -9.12 18.90
N GLU A 90 -10.04 -9.80 17.85
CA GLU A 90 -10.54 -11.16 17.92
C GLU A 90 -9.48 -12.16 18.40
N HIS A 91 -8.24 -12.05 17.90
CA HIS A 91 -7.18 -13.03 18.19
C HIS A 91 -6.33 -12.67 19.43
N PHE A 92 -6.16 -11.38 19.71
CA PHE A 92 -5.24 -10.87 20.73
C PHE A 92 -5.90 -9.97 21.79
N GLY A 93 -7.19 -9.68 21.65
CA GLY A 93 -7.95 -8.82 22.55
C GLY A 93 -7.70 -7.33 22.35
N LYS A 94 -8.40 -6.51 23.14
CA LYS A 94 -8.40 -5.04 23.06
C LYS A 94 -7.02 -4.40 23.18
N THR A 95 -6.15 -4.96 24.03
CA THR A 95 -4.78 -4.45 24.19
C THR A 95 -3.95 -4.63 22.93
N GLY A 96 -4.09 -5.78 22.25
CA GLY A 96 -3.45 -6.02 20.97
C GLY A 96 -3.96 -5.09 19.87
N ALA A 97 -5.28 -4.85 19.84
CA ALA A 97 -5.91 -3.93 18.90
C ALA A 97 -5.41 -2.48 19.05
N ASN A 98 -5.24 -2.02 20.29
CA ASN A 98 -4.67 -0.70 20.54
C ASN A 98 -3.20 -0.63 20.11
N LEU A 99 -2.39 -1.65 20.42
CA LEU A 99 -0.98 -1.68 20.04
C LEU A 99 -0.80 -1.65 18.52
N ILE A 100 -1.57 -2.46 17.78
CA ILE A 100 -1.47 -2.48 16.32
C ILE A 100 -1.95 -1.16 15.72
N THR A 101 -2.95 -0.52 16.30
CA THR A 101 -3.43 0.80 15.86
C THR A 101 -2.33 1.86 15.99
N PHE A 102 -1.62 1.88 17.12
CA PHE A 102 -0.46 2.75 17.28
C PHE A 102 0.66 2.43 16.29
N ALA A 103 0.98 1.15 16.10
CA ALA A 103 1.98 0.74 15.12
C ALA A 103 1.59 1.18 13.69
N TYR A 104 0.31 1.06 13.32
CA TYR A 104 -0.22 1.53 12.05
C TYR A 104 -0.08 3.05 11.90
N PHE A 105 -0.40 3.81 12.94
CA PHE A 105 -0.20 5.25 12.94
C PHE A 105 1.27 5.61 12.66
N PHE A 106 2.20 5.01 13.40
CA PHE A 106 3.63 5.26 13.22
C PHE A 106 4.19 4.74 11.89
N ALA A 107 3.55 3.75 11.25
CA ALA A 107 3.94 3.31 9.93
C ALA A 107 3.43 4.29 8.85
N ILE A 108 2.15 4.63 8.87
CA ILE A 108 1.50 5.40 7.82
C ILE A 108 1.85 6.89 7.87
N TYR A 109 1.88 7.49 9.08
CA TYR A 109 2.10 8.93 9.22
C TYR A 109 3.45 9.39 8.61
N PRO A 110 4.59 8.76 8.91
CA PRO A 110 5.87 9.11 8.28
C PRO A 110 5.89 8.86 6.78
N ILE A 111 5.23 7.80 6.30
CA ILE A 111 5.12 7.52 4.86
C ILE A 111 4.45 8.71 4.17
N VAL A 112 3.29 9.16 4.67
CA VAL A 112 2.57 10.31 4.12
C VAL A 112 3.44 11.58 4.11
N LEU A 113 4.18 11.85 5.19
CA LEU A 113 5.10 13.00 5.25
C LEU A 113 6.21 12.93 4.20
N ILE A 114 6.85 11.77 4.04
CA ILE A 114 7.90 11.56 3.04
C ILE A 114 7.34 11.75 1.62
N TYR A 115 6.12 11.29 1.36
CA TYR A 115 5.45 11.53 0.09
C TYR A 115 5.18 13.02 -0.15
N GLY A 116 4.70 13.75 0.85
CA GLY A 116 4.49 15.21 0.76
C GLY A 116 5.78 15.98 0.48
N VAL A 117 6.88 15.61 1.14
CA VAL A 117 8.21 16.20 0.87
C VAL A 117 8.71 15.80 -0.51
N GLY A 118 8.53 14.53 -0.90
CA GLY A 118 8.96 13.98 -2.17
C GLY A 118 8.30 14.68 -3.36
N ILE A 119 6.97 14.83 -3.36
CA ILE A 119 6.27 15.51 -4.46
C ILE A 119 6.68 16.99 -4.56
N THR A 120 6.83 17.67 -3.42
CA THR A 120 7.27 19.07 -3.38
C THR A 120 8.65 19.20 -4.00
N ASN A 121 9.59 18.31 -3.67
CA ASN A 121 10.93 18.31 -4.23
C ASN A 121 10.95 17.99 -5.73
N THR A 122 10.17 17.01 -6.17
CA THR A 122 10.12 16.64 -7.59
C THR A 122 9.53 17.76 -8.44
N VAL A 123 8.43 18.37 -7.99
CA VAL A 123 7.82 19.49 -8.71
C VAL A 123 8.77 20.69 -8.71
N ASP A 124 9.34 21.08 -7.57
CA ASP A 124 10.32 22.17 -7.50
C ASP A 124 11.52 21.92 -8.45
N SER A 125 12.06 20.70 -8.43
CA SER A 125 13.14 20.30 -9.34
C SER A 125 12.72 20.43 -10.80
N PHE A 126 11.47 20.11 -11.14
CA PHE A 126 10.92 20.27 -12.48
C PHE A 126 10.75 21.75 -12.88
N LEU A 127 10.24 22.59 -11.97
CA LEU A 127 10.09 24.03 -12.20
C LEU A 127 11.44 24.68 -12.53
N VAL A 128 12.48 24.34 -11.76
CA VAL A 128 13.81 24.92 -11.88
C VAL A 128 14.58 24.34 -13.08
N ASN A 129 14.68 23.01 -13.18
CA ASN A 129 15.58 22.37 -14.15
C ASN A 129 14.97 22.15 -15.52
N GLN A 130 13.64 22.03 -15.63
CA GLN A 130 12.97 21.78 -16.91
C GLN A 130 12.23 23.02 -17.43
N MET A 131 11.65 23.85 -16.55
CA MET A 131 10.91 25.06 -16.96
C MET A 131 11.70 26.36 -16.78
N GLY A 132 12.89 26.32 -16.17
CA GLY A 132 13.77 27.48 -16.00
C GLY A 132 13.20 28.56 -15.08
N MET A 133 12.23 28.22 -14.23
CA MET A 133 11.65 29.16 -13.27
C MET A 133 12.47 29.18 -11.98
N GLU A 134 12.36 30.25 -11.20
CA GLU A 134 12.93 30.29 -9.86
C GLU A 134 12.15 29.38 -8.89
N SER A 135 12.83 28.88 -7.86
CA SER A 135 12.22 28.04 -6.84
C SER A 135 11.20 28.84 -6.03
N ILE A 136 9.98 28.31 -5.95
CA ILE A 136 8.88 28.89 -5.18
C ILE A 136 9.10 28.58 -3.70
N PRO A 137 8.77 29.48 -2.75
CA PRO A 137 8.85 29.19 -1.32
C PRO A 137 8.17 27.86 -0.96
N ARG A 138 8.93 26.96 -0.33
CA ARG A 138 8.54 25.55 -0.13
C ARG A 138 7.19 25.39 0.53
N TRP A 139 6.88 26.20 1.54
CA TRP A 139 5.60 26.13 2.27
C TRP A 139 4.40 26.44 1.38
N LEU A 140 4.56 27.36 0.42
CA LEU A 140 3.51 27.72 -0.53
C LEU A 140 3.34 26.61 -1.58
N LEU A 141 4.46 26.12 -2.13
CA LEU A 141 4.44 25.03 -3.10
C LEU A 141 3.84 23.75 -2.49
N SER A 142 4.30 23.34 -1.30
CA SER A 142 3.75 22.16 -0.61
C SER A 142 2.29 22.35 -0.25
N GLY A 143 1.90 23.55 0.23
CA GLY A 143 0.52 23.86 0.57
C GLY A 143 -0.40 23.76 -0.66
N ALA A 144 0.02 24.34 -1.79
CA ALA A 144 -0.73 24.27 -3.04
C ALA A 144 -0.82 22.83 -3.58
N LEU A 145 0.27 22.08 -3.57
CA LEU A 145 0.29 20.68 -4.04
C LEU A 145 -0.58 19.77 -3.18
N ILE A 146 -0.48 19.87 -1.84
CA ILE A 146 -1.32 19.09 -0.93
C ILE A 146 -2.79 19.47 -1.13
N ALA A 147 -3.12 20.77 -1.20
CA ALA A 147 -4.48 21.22 -1.45
C ALA A 147 -5.03 20.69 -2.78
N ALA A 148 -4.22 20.71 -3.85
CA ALA A 148 -4.59 20.15 -5.15
C ALA A 148 -4.83 18.63 -5.10
N MET A 149 -3.97 17.88 -4.40
CA MET A 149 -4.15 16.44 -4.21
C MET A 149 -5.39 16.12 -3.38
N THR A 150 -5.62 16.83 -2.27
CA THR A 150 -6.81 16.66 -1.43
C THR A 150 -8.07 17.01 -2.22
N ALA A 151 -8.06 18.09 -3.00
CA ALA A 151 -9.15 18.44 -3.88
C ALA A 151 -9.45 17.32 -4.88
N GLY A 152 -8.42 16.76 -5.54
CA GLY A 152 -8.56 15.62 -6.46
C GLY A 152 -9.25 14.40 -5.82
N VAL A 153 -8.92 14.09 -4.56
CA VAL A 153 -9.58 13.00 -3.81
C VAL A 153 -11.04 13.33 -3.48
N VAL A 154 -11.31 14.56 -3.00
CA VAL A 154 -12.66 15.00 -2.63
C VAL A 154 -13.58 15.05 -3.85
N PHE A 155 -13.12 15.60 -4.97
CA PHE A 155 -13.89 15.68 -6.21
C PHE A 155 -13.90 14.36 -7.00
N GLY A 156 -12.98 13.43 -6.71
CA GLY A 156 -12.83 12.17 -7.42
C GLY A 156 -14.09 11.29 -7.39
N LYS A 157 -14.88 11.32 -6.31
CA LYS A 157 -16.16 10.60 -6.25
C LYS A 157 -17.18 11.17 -7.25
N GLU A 158 -17.27 12.48 -7.39
CA GLU A 158 -18.16 13.13 -8.36
C GLU A 158 -17.65 12.99 -9.80
N LEU A 159 -16.33 13.02 -10.00
CA LEU A 159 -15.69 12.88 -11.31
C LEU A 159 -15.81 11.45 -11.85
N MET A 160 -15.66 10.44 -10.97
CA MET A 160 -15.92 9.02 -11.29
C MET A 160 -17.40 8.78 -11.60
N LEU A 161 -18.31 9.37 -10.81
CA LEU A 161 -19.75 9.28 -11.08
C LEU A 161 -20.12 9.94 -12.41
N LYS A 162 -19.57 11.12 -12.74
CA LYS A 162 -19.79 11.78 -14.04
C LYS A 162 -19.19 11.02 -15.23
N ALA A 163 -18.03 10.40 -15.07
CA ALA A 163 -17.39 9.62 -16.13
C ALA A 163 -18.08 8.27 -16.39
N THR A 164 -18.75 7.72 -15.37
CA THR A 164 -19.48 6.43 -15.47
C THR A 164 -20.97 6.65 -15.79
N SER A 165 -21.51 7.85 -15.56
CA SER A 165 -22.92 8.20 -15.87
C SER A 165 -23.13 8.77 -17.28
N ALA A 166 -22.29 8.41 -18.24
CA ALA A 166 -22.47 8.73 -19.65
C ALA A 166 -22.95 7.48 -20.42
#